data_AF-A0A973DRD0-F1
#
_entry.id   AF-A0A973DRD0-F1
#
_cell.length_a   1.000
_cell.length_b   1.000
_cell.length_c   1.000
_cell.angle_alpha   90.00
_cell.angle_beta   90.00
_cell.angle_gamma   90.00
#
_symmetry.space_group_name_H-M   'P 1'
#
loop_
_entity.id
_entity.type
_entity.pdbx_description
1 polymer ?
#
loop_
_entity_poly.entity_id
_entity_poly.type
_entity_poly.pdbx_seq_one_letter_code
_entity_poly.pdbx_strand_id
1 'polypeptide(L)'
;MAASEAITGGVRPRLLNEFGNPVQTQIYEDAERLVVSRTQDTQFILDDNNRLSSELQHHRGDLRLAGRVPFVVAEQWARECGARIGSKEFGLYCKQKMMDGEFAKLRVRGF
;
A
#
# COMPACT_ATOMS: atom_id res chain seq x y z
N MET A 1 41.72 8.63 10.49
CA MET A 1 40.98 7.40 10.14
C MET A 1 39.98 7.15 11.25
N ALA A 2 38.74 7.62 11.09
CA ALA A 2 37.66 7.40 12.05
C ALA A 2 36.66 6.45 11.39
N ALA A 3 36.47 5.28 11.99
CA ALA A 3 35.43 4.35 11.61
C ALA A 3 34.09 4.93 12.09
N SER A 4 33.19 5.22 11.14
CA SER A 4 31.82 5.62 11.44
C SER A 4 31.02 4.36 11.74
N GLU A 5 30.59 4.22 13.00
CA GLU A 5 29.76 3.12 13.46
C GLU A 5 28.37 3.23 12.81
N ALA A 6 28.09 2.30 11.90
CA ALA A 6 26.73 2.05 11.43
C ALA A 6 25.92 1.50 12.62
N ILE A 7 24.98 2.30 13.13
CA ILE A 7 23.94 1.84 14.06
C ILE A 7 23.05 0.86 13.28
N THR A 8 23.50 -0.39 13.22
CA THR A 8 22.75 -1.50 12.65
C THR A 8 21.76 -1.93 13.73
N GLY A 9 20.68 -1.16 13.85
CA GLY A 9 19.52 -1.55 14.66
C GLY A 9 18.99 -2.86 14.10
N GLY A 10 19.29 -3.97 14.80
CA GLY A 10 18.91 -5.31 14.38
C GLY A 10 17.40 -5.39 14.12
N VAL A 11 17.04 -5.62 12.86
CA VAL A 11 15.68 -5.99 12.49
C VAL A 11 15.43 -7.38 13.07
N ARG A 12 14.76 -7.43 14.24
CA ARG A 12 14.30 -8.70 14.81
C ARG A 12 13.32 -9.32 13.81
N PRO A 13 13.59 -10.53 13.29
CA PRO A 13 12.57 -11.26 12.56
C PRO A 13 11.55 -11.77 13.58
N ARG A 14 10.27 -11.71 13.21
CA ARG A 14 9.15 -12.43 13.85
C ARG A 14 8.49 -11.75 15.07
N LEU A 15 7.68 -10.74 14.77
CA LEU A 15 6.33 -10.61 15.34
C LEU A 15 5.35 -10.49 14.17
N LEU A 16 5.10 -11.63 13.50
CA LEU A 16 3.80 -11.81 12.87
C LEU A 16 2.83 -11.99 14.04
N ASN A 17 1.65 -11.36 13.94
CA ASN A 17 0.45 -11.50 14.78
C ASN A 17 0.19 -10.27 15.68
N GLU A 18 -1.03 -9.72 15.57
CA GLU A 18 -1.74 -8.70 16.38
C GLU A 18 -1.90 -7.29 15.77
N PHE A 19 -0.92 -6.78 15.01
CA PHE A 19 -1.04 -5.49 14.32
C PHE A 19 -0.89 -5.70 12.83
N GLY A 20 -1.81 -5.13 12.03
CA GLY A 20 -1.87 -5.30 10.58
C GLY A 20 -0.54 -5.03 9.86
N ASN A 21 -0.46 -5.50 8.61
CA ASN A 21 0.72 -5.53 7.78
C ASN A 21 1.63 -4.28 7.90
N PRO A 22 2.77 -4.37 8.63
CA PRO A 22 3.52 -3.19 9.05
C PRO A 22 4.25 -2.55 7.88
N VAL A 23 4.12 -1.22 7.76
CA VAL A 23 4.95 -0.43 6.85
C VAL A 23 6.33 -0.28 7.48
N GLN A 24 7.34 -0.80 6.81
CA GLN A 24 8.74 -0.61 7.18
C GLN A 24 9.21 0.74 6.60
N THR A 25 9.82 1.58 7.45
CA THR A 25 10.39 2.86 7.02
C THR A 25 11.88 2.87 7.30
N GLN A 26 12.69 3.19 6.31
CA GLN A 26 14.12 3.44 6.43
C GLN A 26 14.40 4.90 6.03
N ILE A 27 15.24 5.57 6.80
CA ILE A 27 15.64 6.96 6.56
C ILE A 27 17.17 6.97 6.48
N TYR A 28 17.71 7.49 5.38
CA TYR A 28 19.15 7.60 5.19
C TYR A 28 19.49 8.83 4.34
N GLU A 29 20.72 9.33 4.46
CA GLU A 29 21.24 10.43 3.66
C GLU A 29 21.97 9.89 2.44
N ASP A 30 21.65 10.42 1.26
CA ASP A 30 22.27 10.08 -0.02
C ASP A 30 22.82 11.37 -0.65
N ALA A 31 24.14 11.58 -0.51
CA ALA A 31 24.96 12.69 -1.01
C ALA A 31 24.48 14.12 -0.72
N GLU A 32 23.29 14.49 -1.19
CA GLU A 32 22.68 15.83 -1.08
C GLU A 32 21.20 15.79 -0.65
N ARG A 33 20.65 14.62 -0.35
CA ARG A 33 19.23 14.47 0.00
C ARG A 33 18.98 13.50 1.15
N LEU A 34 17.95 13.81 1.94
CA LEU A 34 17.35 12.86 2.88
C LEU A 34 16.39 11.95 2.13
N VAL A 35 16.67 10.65 2.14
CA VAL A 35 15.83 9.63 1.50
C VAL A 35 14.98 8.93 2.55
N VAL A 36 13.67 8.93 2.33
CA VAL A 36 12.71 8.16 3.11
C VAL A 36 12.20 7.00 2.25
N SER A 37 12.70 5.80 2.52
CA SER A 37 12.27 4.57 1.85
C SER A 37 11.19 3.88 2.68
N ARG A 38 10.05 3.59 2.07
CA ARG A 38 8.93 2.88 2.70
C ARG A 38 8.58 1.62 1.94
N THR A 39 8.53 0.50 2.64
CA THR A 39 8.20 -0.82 2.08
C THR A 39 7.06 -1.43 2.87
N GLN A 40 6.17 -2.14 2.19
CA GLN A 40 5.08 -2.86 2.81
C GLN A 40 4.95 -4.22 2.13
N ASP A 41 4.84 -5.29 2.91
CA ASP A 41 4.44 -6.59 2.37
C ASP A 41 3.00 -6.45 1.85
N THR A 42 2.69 -6.95 0.67
CA THR A 42 1.34 -6.82 0.09
C THR A 42 0.63 -8.15 -0.06
N GLN A 43 1.29 -9.27 0.23
CA GLN A 43 0.78 -10.60 -0.06
C GLN A 43 -0.56 -10.85 0.63
N PHE A 44 -0.66 -10.52 1.91
CA PHE A 44 -1.92 -10.64 2.66
C PHE A 44 -3.07 -9.83 2.05
N ILE A 45 -2.81 -8.62 1.56
CA ILE A 45 -3.86 -7.77 0.94
C ILE A 45 -4.31 -8.37 -0.39
N LEU A 46 -3.37 -8.87 -1.19
CA LEU A 46 -3.65 -9.51 -2.46
C LEU A 46 -4.45 -10.81 -2.28
N ASP A 47 -4.06 -11.64 -1.32
CA ASP A 47 -4.75 -12.88 -0.98
C ASP A 47 -6.18 -12.60 -0.50
N ASP A 48 -6.34 -11.61 0.39
CA ASP A 48 -7.65 -11.24 0.91
C ASP A 48 -8.54 -10.61 -0.17
N ASN A 49 -7.98 -9.78 -1.07
CA ASN A 49 -8.73 -9.24 -2.20
C ASN A 49 -9.22 -10.35 -3.14
N ASN A 50 -8.38 -11.35 -3.41
CA ASN A 50 -8.75 -12.49 -4.24
C ASN A 50 -9.87 -13.32 -3.58
N ARG A 51 -9.73 -13.60 -2.28
CA ARG A 51 -10.77 -14.28 -1.48
C ARG A 51 -12.09 -13.52 -1.53
N LEU A 52 -12.08 -12.21 -1.24
CA LEU A 52 -13.26 -11.35 -1.29
C LEU A 52 -13.86 -11.24 -2.69
N SER A 53 -13.05 -11.35 -3.75
CA SER A 53 -13.57 -11.35 -5.12
C SER A 53 -14.45 -12.56 -5.40
N SER A 54 -14.12 -13.72 -4.81
CA SER A 54 -14.91 -14.96 -4.93
C SER A 54 -16.15 -14.98 -4.04
N GLU A 55 -16.06 -14.52 -2.79
CA GLU A 55 -17.19 -14.47 -1.84
C GLU A 55 -18.19 -13.35 -2.18
N LEU A 56 -17.62 -12.22 -2.59
CA LEU A 56 -18.21 -11.01 -3.17
C LEU A 56 -19.39 -11.20 -4.12
N GLN A 57 -19.38 -12.25 -4.93
CA GLN A 57 -20.01 -12.24 -6.26
C GLN A 57 -21.53 -12.03 -6.26
N HIS A 58 -22.23 -12.26 -5.15
CA HIS A 58 -23.70 -12.24 -5.11
C HIS A 58 -24.32 -10.98 -4.48
N HIS A 59 -23.53 -10.06 -3.93
CA HIS A 59 -24.07 -8.86 -3.29
C HIS A 59 -24.36 -7.74 -4.31
N ARG A 60 -25.63 -7.33 -4.48
CA ARG A 60 -26.07 -6.27 -5.42
C ARG A 60 -26.40 -4.94 -4.71
N GLY A 61 -25.55 -4.50 -3.79
CA GLY A 61 -25.70 -3.19 -3.13
C GLY A 61 -25.01 -2.06 -3.90
N ASP A 62 -25.53 -0.83 -3.78
CA ASP A 62 -24.96 0.40 -4.36
C ASP A 62 -23.56 0.73 -3.81
N LEU A 63 -23.30 0.39 -2.55
CA LEU A 63 -21.99 0.54 -1.92
C LEU A 63 -21.28 -0.80 -1.88
N ARG A 64 -20.43 -1.04 -2.89
CA ARG A 64 -19.59 -2.24 -2.98
C ARG A 64 -18.13 -1.93 -2.68
N LEU A 65 -17.45 -2.87 -2.03
CA LEU A 65 -16.00 -2.84 -1.91
C LEU A 65 -15.38 -3.02 -3.30
N ALA A 66 -14.80 -1.95 -3.84
CA ALA A 66 -14.14 -2.00 -5.15
C ALA A 66 -12.74 -2.64 -5.08
N GLY A 67 -12.02 -2.40 -3.99
CA GLY A 67 -10.65 -2.90 -3.81
C GLY A 67 -10.07 -2.48 -2.47
N ARG A 68 -8.93 -3.06 -2.11
CA ARG A 68 -8.09 -2.60 -0.99
C ARG A 68 -6.70 -2.30 -1.50
N VAL A 69 -6.19 -1.15 -1.11
CA VAL A 69 -4.91 -0.61 -1.60
C VAL A 69 -3.92 -0.57 -0.43
N PRO A 70 -2.70 -1.12 -0.58
CA PRO A 70 -1.64 -0.98 0.40
C PRO A 70 -1.35 0.50 0.69
N PHE A 71 -1.07 0.84 1.95
CA PHE A 71 -0.94 2.24 2.36
C PHE A 71 0.21 2.95 1.65
N VAL A 72 1.35 2.26 1.43
CA VAL A 72 2.49 2.82 0.68
C VAL A 72 2.09 3.21 -0.75
N VAL A 73 1.27 2.38 -1.40
CA VAL A 73 0.76 2.65 -2.75
C VAL A 73 -0.24 3.82 -2.73
N ALA A 74 -1.13 3.85 -1.73
CA ALA A 74 -2.09 4.94 -1.57
C ALA A 74 -1.40 6.30 -1.32
N GLU A 75 -0.33 6.32 -0.51
CA GLU A 75 0.48 7.52 -0.28
C GLU A 75 1.15 8.00 -1.57
N GLN A 76 1.69 7.07 -2.36
CA GLN A 76 2.29 7.40 -3.66
C GLN A 76 1.25 8.02 -4.59
N TRP A 77 0.08 7.40 -4.73
CA TRP A 77 -0.99 7.92 -5.59
C TRP A 77 -1.52 9.27 -5.13
N ALA A 78 -1.61 9.50 -3.81
CA ALA A 78 -2.04 10.80 -3.27
C ALA A 78 -1.05 11.91 -3.65
N ARG A 79 0.26 11.61 -3.70
CA ARG A 79 1.29 12.55 -4.18
C ARG A 79 1.20 12.75 -5.70
N GLU A 80 0.91 11.69 -6.46
CA GLU A 80 0.78 11.75 -7.92
C GLU A 80 -0.41 12.62 -8.36
N CYS A 81 -1.56 12.50 -7.70
CA CYS A 81 -2.76 13.28 -8.06
C CYS A 81 -2.92 14.59 -7.27
N GLY A 82 -2.10 14.83 -6.24
CA GLY A 82 -2.19 16.02 -5.39
C GLY A 82 -3.40 16.05 -4.44
N ALA A 83 -4.23 15.02 -4.43
CA ALA A 83 -5.43 14.93 -3.61
C ALA A 83 -5.17 14.16 -2.30
N ARG A 84 -5.88 14.54 -1.23
CA ARG A 84 -5.80 13.83 0.06
C ARG A 84 -6.48 12.46 -0.03
N ILE A 85 -5.90 11.46 0.64
CA ILE A 85 -6.54 10.13 0.82
C ILE A 85 -7.93 10.32 1.46
N GLY A 86 -8.94 9.65 0.91
CA GLY A 86 -10.34 9.76 1.34
C GLY A 86 -11.14 10.87 0.65
N SER A 87 -10.51 11.72 -0.17
CA SER A 87 -11.23 12.66 -1.04
C SER A 87 -11.88 11.95 -2.23
N LYS A 88 -12.91 12.57 -2.82
CA LYS A 88 -13.57 12.06 -4.04
C LYS A 88 -12.60 11.97 -5.22
N GLU A 89 -11.76 12.99 -5.38
CA GLU A 89 -10.74 13.06 -6.43
C GLU A 89 -9.73 11.91 -6.32
N PHE A 90 -9.23 11.65 -5.11
CA PHE A 90 -8.37 10.49 -4.85
C PHE A 90 -9.08 9.17 -5.21
N GLY A 91 -10.37 9.04 -4.87
CA GLY A 91 -11.17 7.87 -5.22
C GLY A 91 -11.30 7.64 -6.73
N LEU A 92 -11.46 8.71 -7.52
CA LEU A 92 -11.49 8.63 -8.98
C LEU A 92 -10.13 8.19 -9.55
N TYR A 93 -9.04 8.72 -9.00
CA TYR A 93 -7.69 8.34 -9.40
C TYR A 93 -7.38 6.87 -9.07
N CYS A 94 -7.79 6.40 -7.88
CA CYS A 94 -7.69 4.98 -7.51
C CYS A 94 -8.44 4.08 -8.48
N LYS A 95 -9.65 4.49 -8.90
CA LYS A 95 -10.45 3.75 -9.89
C LYS A 95 -9.70 3.62 -11.22
N GLN A 96 -9.10 4.70 -11.72
CA GLN A 96 -8.30 4.68 -12.95
C GLN A 96 -7.12 3.72 -12.83
N LYS A 97 -6.28 3.85 -11.78
CA LYS A 97 -5.12 2.97 -11.54
C LYS A 97 -5.50 1.49 -11.50
N MET A 98 -6.64 1.14 -10.89
CA MET A 98 -7.13 -0.24 -10.81
C MET A 98 -7.78 -0.74 -12.12
N MET A 99 -8.12 0.14 -13.06
CA MET A 99 -8.63 -0.22 -14.38
C MET A 99 -7.51 -0.42 -15.41
N ASP A 100 -6.40 0.32 -15.29
CA ASP A 100 -5.28 0.34 -16.27
C ASP A 100 -4.40 -0.93 -16.28
N GLY A 101 -4.71 -1.92 -15.44
CA GLY A 101 -4.13 -3.27 -15.51
C GLY A 101 -2.97 -3.53 -14.55
N GLU A 102 -2.04 -2.58 -14.36
CA GLU A 102 -0.89 -2.72 -13.46
C GLU A 102 -1.33 -3.05 -12.03
N PHE A 103 -2.35 -2.34 -11.54
CA PHE A 103 -2.91 -2.52 -10.19
C PHE A 103 -4.24 -3.28 -10.19
N ALA A 104 -4.56 -4.02 -11.26
CA ALA A 104 -5.81 -4.76 -11.35
C ALA A 104 -5.99 -5.80 -10.24
N LYS A 105 -4.88 -6.32 -9.68
CA LYS A 105 -4.90 -7.26 -8.54
C LYS A 105 -5.35 -6.63 -7.22
N LEU A 106 -5.35 -5.30 -7.12
CA LEU A 106 -5.90 -4.59 -5.95
C LEU A 106 -7.43 -4.49 -5.98
N ARG A 107 -8.03 -4.80 -7.14
CA ARG A 107 -9.46 -4.75 -7.36
C ARG A 107 -10.12 -6.04 -6.86
N VAL A 108 -11.09 -5.87 -5.97
CA VAL A 108 -11.97 -6.96 -5.50
C VAL A 108 -13.13 -7.15 -6.48
N ARG A 109 -13.71 -6.04 -6.98
CA ARG A 109 -14.85 -6.05 -7.90
C ARG A 109 -14.77 -4.94 -8.93
N GLY A 110 -15.49 -5.12 -10.04
CA GLY A 110 -15.65 -4.09 -11.07
C GLY A 110 -16.28 -2.81 -10.52
N PHE A 111 -15.97 -1.69 -11.19
CA PHE A 111 -16.55 -0.38 -10.90
C PHE A 111 -17.84 -0.13 -11.65
#